data_AF-A0A0G1X590-F1
#
_entry.id   AF-A0A0G1X590-F1
#
_cell.length_a   1.000
_cell.length_b   1.000
_cell.length_c   1.000
_cell.angle_alpha   90.00
_cell.angle_beta   90.00
_cell.angle_gamma   90.00
#
_symmetry.space_group_name_H-M   'P 1'
#
loop_
_entity.id
_entity.type
_entity.pdbx_description
1 polymer ?
#
loop_
_entity_poly.entity_id
_entity_poly.type
_entity_poly.pdbx_seq_one_letter_code
_entity_poly.pdbx_strand_id
1 'polypeptide(L)' 'MSIDLAIIPDDQENTEIAQELLAKLKGVDVNVHILPPGVKERVPTPFVRDETGYKHFGIEGINHFVQKRLQQANPAIE' A
#
# COMPACT_ATOMS: atom_id res chain seq x y z
N MET A 1 -9.86 -9.16 5.83
CA MET A 1 -8.49 -9.26 5.31
C MET A 1 -7.83 -7.92 5.57
N SER A 2 -6.64 -7.89 6.17
CA SER A 2 -5.96 -6.64 6.53
C SER A 2 -4.63 -6.50 5.82
N ILE A 3 -4.28 -5.27 5.48
CA ILE A 3 -2.95 -4.89 4.97
C ILE A 3 -2.39 -3.77 5.83
N ASP A 4 -1.06 -3.68 5.91
CA ASP A 4 -0.40 -2.60 6.63
C ASP A 4 0.17 -1.60 5.62
N LEU A 5 -0.19 -0.33 5.75
CA LEU A 5 0.40 0.77 4.99
C LEU A 5 1.37 1.52 5.90
N ALA A 6 2.66 1.53 5.56
CA ALA A 6 3.66 2.30 6.28
C ALA A 6 4.01 3.60 5.53
N ILE A 7 3.89 4.74 6.22
CA ILE A 7 4.07 6.09 5.67
C ILE A 7 5.01 6.91 6.55
N ILE A 8 5.52 8.01 6.00
CA ILE A 8 6.28 9.03 6.74
C ILE A 8 5.52 10.35 6.61
N PRO A 9 5.35 11.11 7.70
CA PRO A 9 4.55 12.34 7.68
C PRO A 9 5.13 13.43 6.75
N ASP A 10 6.44 13.40 6.49
CA ASP A 10 7.12 14.37 5.60
C ASP A 10 6.83 14.12 4.10
N ASP A 11 6.22 12.98 3.75
CA ASP A 11 5.95 12.57 2.37
C ASP A 11 4.43 12.52 2.12
N GLN A 12 3.80 13.68 2.26
CA GLN A 12 2.34 13.81 2.23
C GLN A 12 1.74 13.41 0.88
N GLU A 13 2.37 13.81 -0.23
CA GLU A 13 1.91 13.47 -1.59
C GLU A 13 1.87 11.95 -1.81
N ASN A 14 2.97 11.24 -1.55
CA ASN A 14 2.99 9.79 -1.72
C ASN A 14 2.09 9.07 -0.70
N THR A 15 1.92 9.64 0.50
CA THR A 15 0.98 9.11 1.49
C THR A 15 -0.47 9.15 0.98
N GLU A 16 -0.90 10.29 0.43
CA GLU A 16 -2.25 10.48 -0.11
C GLU A 16 -2.49 9.53 -1.29
N ILE A 17 -1.55 9.45 -2.24
CA ILE A 17 -1.67 8.54 -3.40
C ILE A 17 -1.75 7.07 -2.94
N ALA A 18 -0.92 6.66 -1.98
CA ALA A 18 -0.96 5.29 -1.44
C ALA A 18 -2.31 4.97 -0.79
N GLN A 19 -2.88 5.90 -0.01
CA GLN A 19 -4.19 5.73 0.61
C GLN A 19 -5.31 5.62 -0.44
N GLU A 20 -5.30 6.48 -1.46
CA GLU A 20 -6.28 6.44 -2.55
C GLU A 20 -6.23 5.12 -3.35
N LEU A 21 -5.02 4.61 -3.60
CA LEU A 21 -4.85 3.32 -4.26
C LEU A 21 -5.46 2.19 -3.44
N LEU A 22 -5.18 2.14 -2.13
CA LEU A 22 -5.69 1.09 -1.25
C LEU A 22 -7.20 1.19 -1.01
N ALA A 23 -7.78 2.39 -1.02
CA ALA A 23 -9.22 2.61 -0.91
C ALA A 23 -10.04 1.93 -2.02
N LYS A 24 -9.41 1.60 -3.16
CA LYS A 24 -10.04 0.83 -4.25
C LYS A 24 -10.34 -0.63 -3.86
N LEU A 25 -9.65 -1.17 -2.85
CA LEU A 25 -9.81 -2.54 -2.39
C LEU A 25 -10.99 -2.66 -1.41
N LYS A 26 -12.19 -2.97 -1.93
CA LYS A 26 -13.38 -3.19 -1.09
C LYS A 26 -13.20 -4.39 -0.15
N GLY A 27 -13.57 -4.23 1.12
CA GLY A 27 -13.50 -5.30 2.13
C GLY A 27 -12.10 -5.60 2.67
N VAL A 28 -11.11 -4.76 2.34
CA VAL A 28 -9.76 -4.80 2.91
C VAL A 28 -9.65 -3.74 4.00
N ASP A 29 -9.19 -4.16 5.18
CA ASP A 29 -8.88 -3.28 6.30
C ASP A 29 -7.44 -2.76 6.15
N VAL A 30 -7.25 -1.44 6.16
CA VAL A 30 -5.95 -0.81 5.95
C VAL A 30 -5.46 -0.23 7.28
N ASN A 31 -4.42 -0.84 7.83
CA ASN A 31 -3.78 -0.38 9.06
C ASN A 31 -2.63 0.55 8.71
N VAL A 32 -2.79 1.84 9.02
CA VAL A 32 -1.78 2.86 8.72
C VAL A 32 -0.77 2.97 9.87
N HIS A 33 0.50 2.75 9.54
CA HIS A 33 1.63 2.88 10.47
C HIS A 33 2.46 4.10 10.08
N ILE A 34 2.53 5.06 11.00
CA ILE A 34 3.37 6.25 10.83
C ILE A 34 4.76 5.89 11.33
N LEU A 35 5.73 5.88 10.43
CA LEU A 35 7.11 5.60 10.76
C LEU A 35 7.79 6.86 11.32
N PRO A 36 8.70 6.70 12.30
CA PRO A 36 9.44 7.83 12.84
C PRO A 36 10.32 8.49 11.76
N PRO A 37 10.60 9.80 11.91
CA PRO A 37 11.49 10.51 11.00
C PRO A 37 12.89 9.87 10.97
N GLY A 38 13.53 9.87 9.80
CA GLY A 38 14.85 9.25 9.56
C GLY A 38 14.81 7.78 9.12
N VAL A 39 13.66 7.11 9.13
CA VAL A 39 13.53 5.73 8.62
C VAL A 39 13.66 5.66 7.09
N LYS A 40 13.36 6.76 6.37
CA LYS A 40 13.46 6.86 4.90
C LYS A 40 14.84 6.47 4.36
N GLU A 41 15.89 6.70 5.15
CA GLU A 41 17.28 6.38 4.79
C GLU A 41 17.58 4.88 4.81
N ARG A 42 16.73 4.08 5.48
CA ARG A 42 16.93 2.64 5.69
C ARG A 42 15.89 1.79 4.97
N VAL A 43 14.69 2.32 4.78
CA VAL A 43 13.57 1.61 4.16
C VAL A 43 12.85 2.53 3.19
N PRO A 44 12.62 2.11 1.93
CA PRO A 44 11.81 2.89 1.00
C PRO A 44 10.38 3.03 1.53
N THR A 45 9.86 4.25 1.54
CA THR A 45 8.49 4.57 1.95
C THR A 45 7.82 5.46 0.89
N PRO A 46 6.49 5.37 0.71
CA PRO A 46 5.57 4.48 1.42
C PRO A 46 5.75 3.01 1.01
N PHE A 47 5.32 2.07 1.85
CA PHE A 47 5.23 0.66 1.45
C PHE A 47 4.00 0.00 2.04
N VAL A 48 3.50 -1.02 1.35
CA VAL A 48 2.40 -1.87 1.81
C VAL A 48 2.94 -3.25 2.14
N ARG A 49 2.60 -3.77 3.31
CA ARG A 49 2.77 -5.18 3.65
C ARG A 49 1.44 -5.89 3.44
N ASP A 50 1.44 -6.87 2.56
CA ASP A 50 0.28 -7.73 2.34
C ASP A 50 0.18 -8.84 3.41
N GLU A 51 -0.92 -9.58 3.39
CA GLU A 51 -1.24 -10.71 4.25
C GLU A 51 -0.23 -11.86 4.19
N THR A 52 0.57 -11.94 3.11
CA THR A 52 1.63 -12.95 2.97
C THR A 52 2.94 -12.47 3.62
N GLY A 53 2.97 -11.23 4.10
CA GLY A 53 4.14 -10.59 4.69
C GLY A 53 5.06 -9.94 3.66
N TYR A 54 4.71 -9.97 2.36
CA TYR A 54 5.50 -9.36 1.31
C TYR A 54 5.32 -7.84 1.30
N LYS A 55 6.40 -7.11 1.01
CA LYS A 55 6.44 -5.65 1.01
C LYS A 55 6.47 -5.11 -0.41
N HIS A 56 5.50 -4.27 -0.74
CA HIS A 56 5.41 -3.54 -2.00
C HIS A 56 5.81 -2.09 -1.76
N PHE A 57 6.96 -1.69 -2.30
CA PHE A 57 7.58 -0.40 -2.01
C PHE A 57 7.22 0.66 -3.06
N GLY A 58 7.05 1.89 -2.59
CA GLY A 58 6.72 3.06 -3.40
C GLY A 58 5.31 3.01 -4.01
N ILE A 59 4.91 4.11 -4.63
CA ILE A 59 3.61 4.24 -5.28
C ILE A 59 3.42 3.21 -6.39
N GLU A 60 4.45 2.97 -7.21
CA GLU A 60 4.37 2.02 -8.31
C GLU A 60 4.16 0.59 -7.81
N GLY A 61 4.90 0.18 -6.77
CA GLY A 61 4.74 -1.14 -6.15
C GLY A 61 3.35 -1.32 -5.54
N ILE A 62 2.85 -0.30 -4.83
CA ILE A 62 1.51 -0.30 -4.23
C ILE A 62 0.44 -0.36 -5.33
N ASN A 63 0.58 0.42 -6.41
CA ASN A 63 -0.37 0.39 -7.53
C ASN A 63 -0.39 -0.98 -8.18
N HIS A 64 0.77 -1.59 -8.46
CA HIS A 64 0.84 -2.92 -9.05
C HIS A 64 0.17 -3.98 -8.15
N PHE A 65 0.40 -3.92 -6.83
CA PHE A 65 -0.30 -4.75 -5.85
C PHE A 65 -1.82 -4.59 -5.93
N VAL A 66 -2.32 -3.35 -5.91
CA VAL A 66 -3.76 -3.04 -5.99
C VAL A 66 -4.35 -3.54 -7.30
N GLN A 67 -3.71 -3.29 -8.45
CA GLN A 67 -4.19 -3.75 -9.75
C GLN A 67 -4.29 -5.27 -9.82
N LYS A 68 -3.26 -5.98 -9.34
CA LYS A 68 -3.28 -7.45 -9.29
C LYS A 68 -4.43 -7.97 -8.44
N ARG A 69 -4.72 -7.32 -7.31
CA ARG A 69 -5.85 -7.68 -6.44
C ARG A 69 -7.20 -7.42 -7.08
N LEU A 70 -7.37 -6.29 -7.74
CA LEU A 70 -8.61 -5.96 -8.45
C LEU A 70 -8.90 -6.95 -9.57
N GLN A 71 -7.87 -7.40 -10.30
CA GLN A 71 -8.00 -8.45 -11.31
C GLN A 71 -8.40 -9.80 -10.71
N GLN A 72 -7.81 -10.19 -9.56
CA GLN A 72 -8.15 -11.45 -8.88
C GLN A 72 -9.56 -11.43 -8.26
N ALA A 73 -10.01 -10.27 -7.76
CA ALA A 73 -11.33 -10.10 -7.17
C ALA A 73 -12.44 -10.04 -8.22
N ASN A 74 -12.10 -9.84 -9.49
CA ASN A 74 -13.04 -9.76 -10.60
C ASN A 74 -12.65 -10.74 -11.72
N PRO A 75 -12.85 -12.07 -11.53
CA PRO A 75 -12.51 -13.09 -12.52
C PRO A 75 -13.39 -13.07 -13.79
N ALA A 76 -14.19 -12.02 -14.00
CA ALA A 76 -15.01 -11.86 -15.19
C ALA A 76 -14.35 -10.88 -16.15
N ILE A 77 -13.59 -11.42 -17.11
CA ILE A 77 -13.65 -11.18 -18.57
C ILE A 77 -12.65 -12.18 -19.19
N GLU A 78 -13.13 -13.38 -19.48
CA GLU A 78 -12.86 -14.15 -20.71
C GLU A 78 -14.12 -14.96 -21.04
#